data_AF-A0A382W8M6-F1
#
_entry.id   AF-A0A382W8M6-F1
#
_cell.length_a   1.000
_cell.length_b   1.000
_cell.length_c   1.000
_cell.angle_alpha   90.00
_cell.angle_beta   90.00
_cell.angle_gamma   90.00
#
_symmetry.space_group_name_H-M   'P 1'
#
loop_
_entity.id
_entity.type
_entity.pdbx_description
1 polymer ?
#
loop_
_entity_poly.entity_id
_entity_poly.type
_entity_poly.pdbx_seq_one_letter_code
_entity_poly.pdbx_strand_id
1 'polypeptide(L)'
;MMKKIILILCLAGCSSKLDIKRIPISVGETEIIMIWIPGGSFQMGSKDPMARADEQPIHSVKIDGFWMSETPVTNEQFATFVNQTNYKTTAEVAPSVEEIMSQVPPGTAPPPKEMLVPGSLTFINHSAPANANSPVRWWTWSLNS
;
A
#
# COMPACT_ATOMS: atom_id res chain seq x y z
N MET A 1 -68.58 -11.38 -11.66
CA MET A 1 -68.03 -11.37 -10.29
C MET A 1 -66.51 -11.24 -10.39
N MET A 2 -65.96 -10.04 -10.16
CA MET A 2 -64.55 -9.71 -10.41
C MET A 2 -63.65 -10.25 -9.30
N LYS A 3 -62.71 -11.14 -9.65
CA LYS A 3 -61.63 -11.56 -8.74
C LYS A 3 -60.58 -10.45 -8.69
N LYS A 4 -60.50 -9.73 -7.56
CA LYS A 4 -59.43 -8.76 -7.30
C LYS A 4 -58.13 -9.52 -7.04
N ILE A 5 -57.15 -9.36 -7.93
CA ILE A 5 -55.77 -9.81 -7.72
C ILE A 5 -55.07 -8.68 -6.94
N ILE A 6 -54.71 -8.96 -5.68
CA ILE A 6 -53.89 -8.06 -4.86
C ILE A 6 -52.43 -8.42 -5.13
N LEU A 7 -51.72 -7.55 -5.84
CA LEU A 7 -50.29 -7.65 -6.06
C LEU A 7 -49.58 -7.00 -4.84
N ILE A 8 -49.07 -7.81 -3.93
CA ILE A 8 -48.22 -7.35 -2.81
C ILE A 8 -46.82 -7.14 -3.36
N LEU A 9 -46.45 -5.88 -3.59
CA LEU A 9 -45.10 -5.48 -3.94
C LEU A 9 -44.26 -5.36 -2.65
N CYS A 10 -43.55 -6.42 -2.28
CA CYS A 10 -42.56 -6.37 -1.21
C CYS A 10 -41.32 -5.61 -1.68
N LEU A 11 -41.27 -4.31 -1.44
CA LEU A 11 -40.03 -3.52 -1.52
C LEU A 11 -39.17 -3.84 -0.29
N ALA A 12 -38.39 -4.92 -0.35
CA ALA A 12 -37.30 -5.15 0.59
C ALA A 12 -36.15 -4.18 0.25
N GLY A 13 -36.16 -3.00 0.89
CA GLY A 13 -35.03 -2.08 0.86
C GLY A 13 -33.83 -2.74 1.54
N CYS A 14 -32.84 -3.15 0.76
CA CYS A 14 -31.59 -3.68 1.30
C CYS A 14 -30.76 -2.52 1.88
N SER A 15 -31.00 -2.18 3.14
CA SER A 15 -30.12 -1.29 3.90
C SER A 15 -29.15 -2.15 4.70
N SER A 16 -28.23 -2.83 4.02
CA SER A 16 -27.14 -3.55 4.69
C SER A 16 -26.08 -2.52 5.07
N LYS A 17 -26.18 -1.94 6.27
CA LYS A 17 -24.96 -1.46 6.94
C LYS A 17 -24.05 -2.67 7.03
N LEU A 18 -22.95 -2.65 6.27
CA LEU A 18 -21.92 -3.68 6.39
C LEU A 18 -21.37 -3.58 7.81
N ASP A 19 -21.66 -4.57 8.65
CA ASP A 19 -21.07 -4.68 9.97
C ASP A 19 -19.65 -5.24 9.78
N ILE A 20 -18.71 -4.33 9.54
CA ILE A 20 -17.32 -4.68 9.27
C ILE A 20 -16.62 -4.92 10.62
N LYS A 21 -16.20 -6.16 10.84
CA LYS A 21 -15.48 -6.57 12.06
C LYS A 21 -14.16 -5.82 12.16
N ARG A 22 -13.90 -5.23 13.33
CA ARG A 22 -12.66 -4.54 13.69
C ARG A 22 -12.01 -5.23 14.88
N ILE A 23 -10.70 -5.37 14.87
CA ILE A 23 -9.93 -5.85 16.02
C ILE A 23 -8.75 -4.91 16.27
N PRO A 24 -8.56 -4.38 17.48
CA PRO A 24 -7.33 -3.69 17.83
C PRO A 24 -6.21 -4.70 18.09
N ILE A 25 -5.01 -4.40 17.60
CA ILE A 25 -3.77 -5.11 17.91
C ILE A 25 -2.83 -4.13 18.61
N SER A 26 -2.46 -4.42 19.85
CA SER A 26 -1.54 -3.57 20.63
C SER A 26 -0.12 -3.63 20.08
N VAL A 27 0.49 -2.46 19.92
CA VAL A 27 1.89 -2.25 19.52
C VAL A 27 2.50 -1.22 20.46
N GLY A 28 3.11 -1.71 21.56
CA GLY A 28 3.63 -0.83 22.61
C GLY A 28 2.49 -0.08 23.31
N GLU A 29 2.56 1.25 23.32
CA GLU A 29 1.51 2.13 23.86
C GLU A 29 0.45 2.52 22.82
N THR A 30 0.57 2.03 21.58
CA THR A 30 -0.36 2.31 20.48
C THR A 30 -1.12 1.07 20.03
N GLU A 31 -2.08 1.24 19.12
CA GLU A 31 -2.84 0.14 18.52
C GLU A 31 -2.88 0.24 17.00
N ILE A 32 -2.89 -0.91 16.32
CA ILE A 32 -3.26 -1.03 14.90
C ILE A 32 -4.67 -1.60 14.85
N ILE A 33 -5.60 -0.87 14.23
CA ILE A 33 -6.95 -1.37 13.99
C ILE A 33 -6.94 -2.22 12.71
N MET A 34 -7.21 -3.51 12.83
CA MET A 34 -7.39 -4.40 11.69
C MET A 34 -8.88 -4.52 11.36
N ILE A 35 -9.18 -4.45 10.07
CA ILE A 35 -10.52 -4.53 9.50
C ILE A 35 -10.64 -5.82 8.70
N TRP A 36 -11.71 -6.58 8.91
CA TRP A 36 -12.01 -7.75 8.08
C TRP A 36 -12.59 -7.32 6.73
N ILE A 37 -11.88 -7.59 5.66
CA ILE A 37 -12.34 -7.42 4.29
C ILE A 37 -12.96 -8.74 3.85
N PRO A 38 -14.28 -8.79 3.60
CA PRO A 38 -14.93 -10.02 3.14
C PRO A 38 -14.41 -10.40 1.75
N GLY A 39 -14.25 -11.71 1.53
CA GLY A 39 -13.89 -12.24 0.22
C GLY A 39 -14.98 -11.95 -0.80
N GLY A 40 -14.59 -11.87 -2.07
CA GLY A 40 -15.50 -11.49 -3.14
C GLY A 40 -14.80 -11.41 -4.49
N SER A 41 -15.55 -10.93 -5.47
CA SER A 41 -15.02 -10.64 -6.80
C SER A 41 -15.18 -9.17 -7.12
N PHE A 42 -14.16 -8.59 -7.76
CA PHE A 42 -14.18 -7.21 -8.21
C PHE A 42 -13.40 -7.05 -9.52
N GLN A 43 -13.56 -5.89 -10.14
CA GLN A 43 -12.82 -5.54 -11.35
C GLN A 43 -11.53 -4.81 -10.95
N MET A 44 -10.38 -5.43 -11.20
CA MET A 44 -9.06 -4.87 -10.94
C MET A 44 -8.47 -4.28 -12.24
N GLY A 45 -7.72 -3.19 -12.12
CA GLY A 45 -7.12 -2.46 -13.24
C GLY A 45 -7.89 -1.20 -13.58
N SER A 46 -7.43 -0.47 -14.60
CA SER A 46 -8.00 0.81 -15.04
C SER A 46 -8.31 0.82 -16.54
N LYS A 47 -9.25 1.69 -16.94
CA LYS A 47 -9.53 2.07 -18.34
C LYS A 47 -9.24 3.56 -18.57
N ASP A 48 -8.73 4.25 -17.55
CA ASP A 48 -8.47 5.69 -17.63
C ASP A 48 -7.42 5.97 -18.72
N PRO A 49 -7.59 7.00 -19.55
CA PRO A 49 -6.59 7.36 -20.57
C PRO A 49 -5.17 7.62 -20.02
N MET A 50 -5.06 7.99 -18.74
CA MET A 50 -3.79 8.21 -18.05
C MET A 50 -3.20 6.93 -17.42
N ALA A 51 -3.94 5.82 -17.44
CA ALA A 51 -3.47 4.56 -16.84
C ALA A 51 -2.25 4.02 -17.59
N ARG A 52 -1.22 3.65 -16.83
CA ARG A 52 -0.02 3.02 -17.38
C ARG A 52 -0.34 1.63 -17.93
N ALA A 53 0.53 1.09 -18.78
CA ALA A 53 0.32 -0.23 -19.39
C ALA A 53 0.20 -1.36 -18.36
N ASP A 54 0.89 -1.25 -17.21
CA ASP A 54 0.87 -2.18 -16.08
C ASP A 54 -0.36 -2.01 -15.17
N GLU A 55 -1.15 -0.94 -15.34
CA GLU A 55 -2.43 -0.74 -14.66
C GLU A 55 -3.62 -1.29 -15.47
N GLN A 56 -3.37 -1.79 -16.68
CA GLN A 56 -4.37 -2.32 -17.63
C GLN A 56 -4.13 -3.81 -17.89
N PRO A 57 -5.14 -4.56 -18.38
CA PRO A 57 -6.54 -4.17 -18.59
C PRO A 57 -7.37 -4.39 -17.32
N ILE A 58 -8.61 -3.87 -17.36
CA ILE A 58 -9.62 -4.31 -16.39
C ILE A 58 -9.93 -5.80 -16.57
N HIS A 59 -9.80 -6.56 -15.50
CA HIS A 59 -10.14 -7.97 -15.44
C HIS A 59 -10.81 -8.34 -14.10
N SER A 60 -11.52 -9.47 -14.08
CA SER A 60 -12.21 -9.93 -12.87
C SER A 60 -11.24 -10.69 -11.97
N VAL A 61 -11.16 -10.30 -10.70
CA VAL A 61 -10.34 -10.94 -9.69
C VAL A 61 -11.25 -11.44 -8.57
N LYS A 62 -11.03 -12.68 -8.12
CA LYS A 62 -11.67 -13.25 -6.94
C LYS A 62 -10.62 -13.47 -5.85
N ILE A 63 -10.90 -12.99 -4.64
CA ILE A 63 -10.03 -13.16 -3.48
C ILE A 63 -10.83 -13.68 -2.29
N ASP A 64 -10.15 -14.42 -1.42
CA ASP A 64 -10.68 -14.81 -0.12
C ASP A 64 -10.71 -13.61 0.84
N GLY A 65 -11.45 -13.74 1.94
CA GLY A 65 -11.50 -12.70 2.97
C GLY A 65 -10.20 -12.62 3.77
N PHE A 66 -9.81 -11.43 4.18
CA PHE A 66 -8.55 -11.18 4.88
C PHE A 66 -8.63 -9.95 5.79
N TRP A 67 -7.63 -9.78 6.66
CA TRP A 67 -7.50 -8.61 7.52
C TRP A 67 -6.59 -7.56 6.88
N MET A 68 -7.00 -6.29 6.91
CA MET A 68 -6.18 -5.15 6.47
C MET A 68 -6.17 -4.08 7.57
N SER A 69 -5.03 -3.41 7.79
CA SER A 69 -4.98 -2.28 8.72
C SER A 69 -5.81 -1.11 8.19
N GLU A 70 -6.52 -0.43 9.09
CA GLU A 70 -7.34 0.75 8.74
C GLU A 70 -6.48 1.92 8.27
N THR A 71 -5.26 2.05 8.82
CA THR A 71 -4.29 3.07 8.46
C THR A 71 -2.96 2.42 8.07
N PRO A 72 -2.08 3.16 7.35
CA PRO A 72 -0.67 2.81 7.28
C PRO A 72 -0.04 2.69 8.68
N VAL A 73 1.03 1.89 8.79
CA VAL A 73 1.85 1.82 10.01
C VAL A 73 2.48 3.17 10.28
N THR A 74 2.34 3.67 11.50
CA THR A 74 2.88 4.98 11.91
C THR A 74 4.34 4.87 12.34
N ASN A 75 5.04 6.01 12.38
CA ASN A 75 6.41 6.07 12.88
C ASN A 75 6.52 5.55 14.33
N GLU A 76 5.53 5.82 15.18
CA GLU A 76 5.50 5.37 16.57
C GLU A 76 5.34 3.85 16.69
N GLN A 77 4.45 3.27 15.88
CA GLN A 77 4.25 1.82 15.80
C GLN A 77 5.52 1.12 15.27
N PHE A 78 6.14 1.66 14.22
CA PHE A 78 7.37 1.09 13.67
C PHE A 78 8.56 1.25 14.64
N ALA A 79 8.68 2.40 15.32
CA ALA A 79 9.71 2.63 16.34
C ALA A 79 9.60 1.62 17.50
N THR A 80 8.39 1.29 17.93
CA THR A 80 8.16 0.23 18.91
C THR A 80 8.73 -1.11 18.44
N PHE A 81 8.46 -1.50 17.19
CA PHE A 81 9.01 -2.72 16.60
C PHE A 81 10.54 -2.71 16.57
N VAL A 82 11.16 -1.61 16.13
CA VAL A 82 12.62 -1.45 16.09
C VAL A 82 13.22 -1.58 17.49
N ASN A 83 12.65 -0.89 18.49
CA ASN A 83 13.16 -0.91 19.87
C ASN A 83 13.07 -2.30 20.51
N GLN A 84 12.04 -3.08 20.17
CA GLN A 84 11.85 -4.43 20.72
C GLN A 84 12.73 -5.48 20.06
N THR A 85 13.03 -5.31 18.78
CA THR A 85 13.72 -6.34 17.97
C THR A 85 15.16 -5.99 17.62
N ASN A 86 15.58 -4.73 17.85
CA ASN A 86 16.80 -4.14 17.32
C ASN A 86 16.93 -4.30 15.80
N TYR A 87 15.80 -4.23 15.09
CA TYR A 87 15.75 -4.40 13.64
C TYR A 87 16.52 -3.28 12.92
N LYS A 88 17.32 -3.65 11.93
CA LYS A 88 17.95 -2.72 10.98
C LYS A 88 17.25 -2.83 9.64
N THR A 89 16.75 -1.71 9.15
CA THR A 89 16.13 -1.62 7.84
C THR A 89 17.18 -1.79 6.73
N THR A 90 16.71 -2.10 5.52
CA THR A 90 17.57 -2.13 4.33
C THR A 90 18.26 -0.80 4.08
N ALA A 91 17.62 0.33 4.43
CA ALA A 91 18.20 1.67 4.29
C ALA A 91 19.42 1.89 5.20
N GLU A 92 19.44 1.25 6.38
CA GLU A 92 20.52 1.35 7.36
C GLU A 92 21.70 0.40 7.05
N VAL A 93 21.59 -0.43 6.00
CA VAL A 93 22.61 -1.39 5.60
C VAL A 93 23.23 -0.97 4.27
N ALA A 94 24.56 -0.97 4.21
CA ALA A 94 25.27 -0.68 2.97
C ALA A 94 25.00 -1.78 1.94
N PRO A 95 24.54 -1.46 0.72
CA PRO A 95 24.30 -2.45 -0.31
C PRO A 95 25.62 -3.05 -0.81
N SER A 96 25.60 -4.33 -1.15
CA SER A 96 26.73 -4.96 -1.84
C SER A 96 26.69 -4.72 -3.35
N VAL A 97 27.85 -4.79 -4.02
CA VAL A 97 27.90 -4.71 -5.48
C VAL A 97 27.07 -5.84 -6.08
N GLU A 98 27.21 -7.05 -5.55
CA GLU A 98 26.55 -8.25 -6.02
C GLU A 98 25.03 -8.11 -5.98
N GLU A 99 24.49 -7.57 -4.87
CA GLU A 99 23.06 -7.31 -4.71
C GLU A 99 22.54 -6.30 -5.73
N ILE A 100 23.22 -5.17 -5.91
CA ILE A 100 22.84 -4.17 -6.92
C ILE A 100 22.91 -4.76 -8.33
N MET A 101 24.01 -5.45 -8.63
CA MET A 101 24.24 -6.03 -9.94
C MET A 101 23.22 -7.13 -10.30
N SER A 102 22.61 -7.76 -9.30
CA SER A 102 21.51 -8.73 -9.50
C SER A 102 20.18 -8.09 -9.93
N GLN A 103 19.99 -6.80 -9.64
CA GLN A 103 18.73 -6.08 -9.89
C GLN A 103 18.77 -5.23 -11.18
N VAL A 104 19.95 -5.04 -11.78
CA VAL A 104 20.14 -4.21 -12.98
C VAL A 104 20.30 -5.06 -14.25
N PRO A 105 20.01 -4.52 -15.44
CA PRO A 105 20.18 -5.24 -16.69
C PRO A 105 21.63 -5.72 -16.92
N PRO A 106 21.83 -6.87 -17.61
CA PRO A 106 23.15 -7.33 -18.00
C PRO A 106 23.92 -6.27 -18.81
N GLY A 107 25.22 -6.11 -18.52
CA GLY A 107 26.07 -5.10 -19.18
C GLY A 107 26.11 -3.74 -18.48
N THR A 108 25.36 -3.56 -17.39
CA THR A 108 25.48 -2.37 -16.52
C THR A 108 26.85 -2.37 -15.85
N ALA A 109 27.53 -1.21 -15.83
CA ALA A 109 28.79 -1.08 -15.11
C ALA A 109 28.54 -1.04 -13.58
N PRO A 110 29.42 -1.62 -12.76
CA PRO A 110 29.25 -1.59 -11.31
C PRO A 110 29.34 -0.16 -10.77
N PRO A 111 28.56 0.17 -9.72
CA PRO A 111 28.65 1.48 -9.08
C PRO A 111 30.01 1.68 -8.41
N PRO A 112 30.50 2.93 -8.29
CA PRO A 112 31.66 3.26 -7.48
C PRO A 112 31.47 2.81 -6.03
N LYS A 113 32.52 2.30 -5.38
CA LYS A 113 32.44 1.77 -4.02
C LYS A 113 32.04 2.84 -3.00
N GLU A 114 32.39 4.09 -3.26
CA GLU A 114 32.09 5.24 -2.40
C GLU A 114 30.59 5.54 -2.33
N MET A 115 29.80 5.05 -3.29
CA MET A 115 28.34 5.18 -3.30
C MET A 115 27.62 4.05 -2.54
N LEU A 116 28.34 2.99 -2.15
CA LEU A 116 27.81 1.82 -1.45
C LEU A 116 27.77 2.07 0.06
N VAL A 117 26.99 3.07 0.44
CA VAL A 117 26.77 3.47 1.83
C VAL A 117 25.29 3.32 2.18
N PRO A 118 24.94 3.16 3.47
CA PRO A 118 23.55 3.19 3.90
C PRO A 118 22.88 4.49 3.45
N GLY A 119 21.63 4.40 3.00
CA GLY A 119 20.90 5.56 2.52
C GLY A 119 19.52 5.23 1.99
N SER A 120 18.71 6.26 1.83
CA SER A 120 17.35 6.16 1.32
C SER A 120 16.89 7.46 0.64
N LEU A 121 15.82 7.37 -0.15
CA LEU A 121 15.06 8.54 -0.56
C LEU A 121 14.15 8.98 0.58
N THR A 122 14.36 10.19 1.08
CA THR A 122 13.51 10.78 2.12
C THR A 122 12.61 11.83 1.51
N PHE A 123 11.35 11.84 1.96
CA PHE A 123 10.41 12.85 1.54
C PHE A 123 10.80 14.20 2.13
N ILE A 124 10.90 15.21 1.28
CA ILE A 124 11.10 16.60 1.67
C ILE A 124 9.84 17.39 1.35
N ASN A 125 9.25 17.98 2.39
CA ASN A 125 8.12 18.87 2.20
C ASN A 125 8.61 20.13 1.47
N HIS A 126 8.16 20.33 0.23
CA HIS A 126 8.47 21.52 -0.55
C HIS A 126 7.23 22.40 -0.61
N SER A 127 7.41 23.70 -0.40
CA SER A 127 6.36 24.71 -0.56
C SER A 127 5.83 24.85 -1.99
N ALA A 128 6.53 24.26 -2.97
CA ALA A 128 6.12 24.28 -4.37
C ALA A 128 5.17 23.10 -4.64
N PRO A 129 4.14 23.30 -5.48
CA PRO A 129 3.18 22.25 -5.80
C PRO A 129 3.82 21.08 -6.52
N ALA A 130 3.10 19.95 -6.50
CA ALA A 130 3.44 18.74 -7.25
C ALA A 130 3.74 19.06 -8.70
N ASN A 131 4.84 18.54 -9.23
CA ASN A 131 4.96 18.42 -10.66
C ASN A 131 4.38 17.06 -11.08
N ALA A 132 3.22 17.07 -11.73
CA ALA A 132 2.60 15.84 -12.26
C ALA A 132 3.52 15.07 -13.22
N ASN A 133 4.54 15.73 -13.79
CA ASN A 133 5.50 15.13 -14.72
C ASN A 133 6.83 14.74 -14.07
N SER A 134 7.00 14.89 -12.74
CA SER A 134 8.23 14.51 -12.06
C SER A 134 7.97 14.04 -10.62
N PRO A 135 8.03 12.72 -10.36
CA PRO A 135 7.72 12.17 -9.04
C PRO A 135 8.85 12.40 -8.02
N VAL A 136 10.06 12.75 -8.47
CA VAL A 136 11.27 12.80 -7.62
C VAL A 136 11.52 14.16 -6.94
N ARG A 137 10.79 15.22 -7.31
CA ARG A 137 11.07 16.59 -6.80
C ARG A 137 10.82 16.77 -5.30
N TRP A 138 10.03 15.88 -4.70
CA TRP A 138 9.78 15.85 -3.26
C TRP A 138 10.62 14.82 -2.53
N TRP A 139 11.64 14.27 -3.18
CA TRP A 139 12.51 13.27 -2.59
C TRP A 139 13.96 13.74 -2.69
N THR A 140 14.71 13.53 -1.61
CA THR A 140 16.15 13.74 -1.61
C THR A 140 16.84 12.45 -1.21
N TRP A 141 17.99 12.18 -1.82
CA TRP A 141 18.85 11.10 -1.35
C TRP A 141 19.47 11.52 -0.02
N SER A 142 19.29 10.70 1.01
CA SER A 142 19.86 10.89 2.34
C SER A 142 20.81 9.74 2.65
N LEU A 143 21.97 10.07 3.20
CA LEU A 143 22.99 9.11 3.60
C LEU A 143 22.85 8.80 5.10
N ASN A 144 23.17 7.58 5.50
CA ASN A 144 23.14 7.12 6.90
C ASN A 144 21.78 7.33 7.57
N SER A 145 20.71 7.00 6.83
CA SER A 145 19.31 7.04 7.30
C SER A 145 18.97 5.81 8.11
#